data_AF-A0A844YTC2-F1
#
_entry.id   AF-A0A844YTC2-F1
#
_cell.length_a   1.000
_cell.length_b   1.000
_cell.length_c   1.000
_cell.angle_alpha   90.00
_cell.angle_beta   90.00
_cell.angle_gamma   90.00
#
_symmetry.space_group_name_H-M   'P 1'
#
loop_
_entity.id
_entity.type
_entity.pdbx_description
1 polymer ?
#
loop_
_entity_poly.entity_id
_entity_poly.type
_entity_poly.pdbx_seq_one_letter_code
_entity_poly.pdbx_strand_id
1 'polypeptide(L)'
;MARLLDAARLVLGLALAVLALNHVLAVHLPFPVGATPMAFELLEALHFSRLIYVAMGLLLVAGLALMVGRFVPLALAAAMPVLVCMAYWAVVLERSAAWSVVALGLVGVAALLMLAHLHVYAAVLQPRPLAAGESEERRYERRYAWPLGPLAPREAALALLPLAGAAAFYHFLLPPILAYACLAVLLYPLAVLALRLVQGLLAKPQRGD
;
A
#
# COMPACT_ATOMS: atom_id res chain seq x y z
N MET A 1 -3.90 7.44 28.49
CA MET A 1 -3.93 7.65 27.02
C MET A 1 -3.28 6.49 26.26
N ALA A 2 -2.04 6.07 26.59
CA ALA A 2 -1.36 4.95 25.91
C ALA A 2 -2.19 3.66 25.84
N ARG A 3 -2.76 3.20 26.97
CA ARG A 3 -3.60 1.98 27.00
C ARG A 3 -4.84 2.04 26.09
N LEU A 4 -5.42 3.22 25.91
CA LEU A 4 -6.59 3.41 25.04
C LEU A 4 -6.19 3.29 23.57
N LEU A 5 -5.05 3.88 23.18
CA LEU A 5 -4.52 3.78 21.83
C LEU A 5 -4.09 2.35 21.50
N ASP A 6 -3.52 1.62 22.46
CA ASP A 6 -3.20 0.21 22.31
C ASP A 6 -4.45 -0.65 22.11
N ALA A 7 -5.49 -0.43 22.92
CA ALA A 7 -6.76 -1.13 22.76
C ALA A 7 -7.39 -0.81 21.39
N ALA A 8 -7.44 0.46 21.00
CA ALA A 8 -7.96 0.87 19.70
C ALA A 8 -7.19 0.25 18.53
N ARG A 9 -5.85 0.18 18.62
CA ARG A 9 -4.98 -0.51 17.66
C ARG A 9 -5.33 -1.99 17.56
N LEU A 10 -5.47 -2.69 18.68
CA LEU A 10 -5.79 -4.11 18.71
C LEU A 10 -7.18 -4.39 18.14
N VAL A 11 -8.18 -3.58 18.51
CA VAL A 11 -9.56 -3.70 18.01
C VAL A 11 -9.62 -3.45 16.51
N LEU A 12 -8.97 -2.38 16.03
CA LEU A 12 -8.89 -2.10 14.59
C LEU A 12 -8.16 -3.23 13.86
N GLY A 13 -7.00 -3.66 14.37
CA GLY A 13 -6.21 -4.73 13.76
C GLY A 13 -7.00 -6.04 13.64
N LEU A 14 -7.72 -6.41 14.70
CA LEU A 14 -8.60 -7.57 14.71
C LEU A 14 -9.75 -7.40 13.71
N ALA A 15 -10.42 -6.25 13.67
CA ALA A 15 -11.51 -6.00 12.73
C ALA A 15 -11.07 -6.13 11.27
N LEU A 16 -9.90 -5.56 10.92
CA LEU A 16 -9.33 -5.69 9.58
C LEU A 16 -8.99 -7.14 9.22
N ALA A 17 -8.37 -7.87 10.16
CA ALA A 17 -7.99 -9.26 9.96
C ALA A 17 -9.22 -10.17 9.80
N VAL A 18 -10.24 -10.00 10.64
CA VAL A 18 -11.51 -10.75 10.55
C VAL A 18 -12.22 -10.46 9.25
N LEU A 19 -12.29 -9.21 8.83
CA LEU A 19 -12.95 -8.84 7.58
C LEU A 19 -12.26 -9.49 6.36
N ALA A 20 -10.92 -9.42 6.31
CA ALA A 20 -10.16 -10.02 5.24
C ALA A 20 -10.23 -11.56 5.26
N LEU A 21 -10.12 -12.18 6.45
CA LEU A 21 -10.26 -13.63 6.61
C LEU A 21 -11.66 -14.11 6.24
N ASN A 22 -12.71 -13.36 6.55
CA ASN A 22 -14.06 -13.71 6.15
C ASN A 22 -14.19 -13.84 4.63
N HIS A 23 -13.53 -12.95 3.89
CA HIS A 23 -13.50 -12.99 2.44
C HIS A 23 -12.65 -14.16 1.90
N VAL A 24 -11.46 -14.39 2.46
CA VAL A 24 -10.52 -15.42 1.98
C VAL A 24 -10.98 -16.84 2.33
N LEU A 25 -11.46 -17.05 3.55
CA LEU A 25 -11.88 -18.35 4.06
C LEU A 25 -13.38 -18.60 3.86
N ALA A 26 -14.11 -17.67 3.24
CA ALA A 26 -15.56 -17.71 3.06
C ALA A 26 -16.27 -18.09 4.37
N VAL A 27 -15.99 -17.41 5.48
CA VAL A 27 -16.49 -17.77 6.82
C VAL A 27 -18.01 -17.50 6.98
N HIS A 28 -18.71 -17.13 5.90
CA HIS A 28 -20.14 -16.87 5.86
C HIS A 28 -20.62 -15.83 6.89
N LEU A 29 -19.74 -14.96 7.40
CA LEU A 29 -20.23 -13.79 8.16
C LEU A 29 -21.05 -12.91 7.22
N PRO A 30 -22.17 -12.35 7.69
CA PRO A 30 -23.04 -11.53 6.85
C PRO A 30 -22.23 -10.37 6.30
N PHE A 31 -22.02 -10.35 4.98
CA PHE A 31 -21.39 -9.28 4.25
C PHE A 31 -22.41 -8.72 3.25
N PRO A 32 -22.56 -7.39 3.15
CA PRO A 32 -23.54 -6.81 2.27
C PRO A 32 -23.11 -7.10 0.82
N VAL A 33 -24.05 -7.67 0.04
CA VAL A 33 -23.79 -8.12 -1.33
C VAL A 33 -24.10 -7.07 -2.39
N GLY A 34 -24.55 -5.87 -1.99
CA GLY A 34 -25.00 -4.83 -2.90
C GLY A 34 -26.52 -4.72 -2.92
N ALA A 35 -27.12 -3.97 -1.99
CA ALA A 35 -28.55 -3.67 -1.97
C ALA A 35 -29.00 -2.82 -3.17
N THR A 36 -28.08 -2.08 -3.79
CA THR A 36 -28.32 -1.31 -5.00
C THR A 36 -27.59 -1.92 -6.20
N PRO A 37 -28.12 -1.78 -7.43
CA PRO A 37 -27.50 -2.36 -8.63
C PRO A 37 -26.07 -1.83 -8.85
N MET A 38 -25.85 -0.53 -8.59
CA MET A 38 -24.52 0.07 -8.70
C MET A 38 -23.52 -0.52 -7.69
N ALA A 39 -23.94 -0.80 -6.45
CA ALA A 39 -23.08 -1.41 -5.44
C ALA A 39 -22.67 -2.83 -5.84
N PHE A 40 -23.61 -3.59 -6.43
CA PHE A 40 -23.40 -4.93 -6.96
C PHE A 40 -22.46 -4.92 -8.16
N GLU A 41 -22.70 -4.07 -9.17
CA GLU A 41 -21.86 -3.96 -10.37
C GLU A 41 -20.41 -3.61 -10.03
N LEU A 42 -20.19 -2.69 -9.09
CA LEU A 42 -18.84 -2.36 -8.62
C LEU A 42 -18.18 -3.55 -7.93
N LEU A 43 -18.93 -4.26 -7.06
CA LEU A 43 -18.40 -5.43 -6.36
C LEU A 43 -18.03 -6.53 -7.37
N GLU A 44 -18.88 -6.79 -8.37
CA GLU A 44 -18.61 -7.73 -9.44
C GLU A 44 -17.38 -7.34 -10.26
N ALA A 45 -17.23 -6.06 -10.63
CA ALA A 45 -16.05 -5.55 -11.33
C ALA A 45 -14.77 -5.74 -10.50
N LEU A 46 -14.82 -5.55 -9.19
CA LEU A 46 -13.70 -5.78 -8.27
C LEU A 46 -13.33 -7.27 -8.15
N HIS A 47 -14.31 -8.17 -8.22
CA HIS A 47 -14.06 -9.62 -8.27
C HIS A 47 -13.45 -10.03 -9.61
N PHE A 48 -14.02 -9.56 -10.72
CA PHE A 48 -13.55 -9.86 -12.07
C PHE A 48 -12.11 -9.41 -12.27
N SER A 49 -11.78 -8.19 -11.83
CA SER A 49 -10.40 -7.65 -11.88
C SER A 49 -9.46 -8.26 -10.84
N ARG A 50 -9.96 -9.06 -9.90
CA ARG A 50 -9.26 -9.60 -8.73
C ARG A 50 -8.72 -8.54 -7.76
N LEU A 51 -9.07 -7.28 -7.94
CA LEU A 51 -8.62 -6.19 -7.06
C LEU A 51 -9.15 -6.35 -5.64
N ILE A 52 -10.31 -6.99 -5.47
CA ILE A 52 -10.86 -7.30 -4.15
C ILE A 52 -9.92 -8.17 -3.32
N TYR A 53 -9.25 -9.16 -3.91
CA TYR A 53 -8.31 -10.03 -3.20
C TYR A 53 -7.06 -9.27 -2.75
N VAL A 54 -6.62 -8.31 -3.56
CA VAL A 54 -5.48 -7.43 -3.22
C VAL A 54 -5.85 -6.56 -2.04
N ALA A 55 -7.03 -5.93 -2.07
CA ALA A 55 -7.53 -5.12 -0.98
C ALA A 55 -7.66 -5.93 0.32
N MET A 56 -8.22 -7.15 0.26
CA MET A 56 -8.34 -8.03 1.42
C MET A 56 -6.98 -8.51 1.93
N GLY A 57 -6.05 -8.87 1.05
CA GLY A 57 -4.68 -9.22 1.43
C GLY A 57 -3.97 -8.07 2.16
N LEU A 58 -4.13 -6.85 1.66
CA LEU A 58 -3.60 -5.65 2.30
C LEU A 58 -4.22 -5.42 3.68
N LEU A 59 -5.55 -5.54 3.82
CA LEU A 59 -6.23 -5.42 5.12
C LEU A 59 -5.79 -6.53 6.09
N LEU A 60 -5.57 -7.76 5.62
CA LEU A 60 -5.09 -8.86 6.45
C LEU A 60 -3.70 -8.57 7.01
N VAL A 61 -2.76 -8.22 6.13
CA VAL A 61 -1.37 -7.91 6.53
C VAL A 61 -1.34 -6.70 7.45
N ALA A 62 -2.09 -5.64 7.14
CA ALA A 62 -2.21 -4.46 7.98
C ALA A 62 -2.83 -4.81 9.34
N GLY A 63 -3.89 -5.62 9.36
CA GLY A 63 -4.56 -6.06 10.59
C GLY A 63 -3.61 -6.84 11.51
N LEU A 64 -2.87 -7.81 10.96
CA LEU A 64 -1.88 -8.57 11.71
C LEU A 64 -0.72 -7.69 12.21
N ALA A 65 -0.21 -6.78 11.37
CA ALA A 65 0.83 -5.84 11.75
C ALA A 65 0.37 -4.91 12.90
N LEU A 66 -0.88 -4.43 12.82
CA LEU A 66 -1.51 -3.66 13.88
C LEU A 66 -1.67 -4.48 15.15
N MET A 67 -2.04 -5.76 15.10
CA MET A 67 -2.16 -6.59 16.30
C MET A 67 -0.80 -6.83 16.98
N VAL A 68 0.23 -7.18 16.20
CA VAL A 68 1.61 -7.37 16.70
C VAL A 68 2.20 -6.05 17.21
N GLY A 69 1.73 -4.90 16.70
CA GLY A 69 2.26 -3.58 17.07
C GLY A 69 3.55 -3.23 16.34
N ARG A 70 3.77 -3.82 15.16
CA ARG A 70 4.96 -3.60 14.34
C ARG A 70 4.56 -2.90 13.05
N PHE A 71 5.36 -1.92 12.63
CA PHE A 71 5.07 -1.10 11.45
C PHE A 71 3.68 -0.43 11.47
N VAL A 72 3.17 -0.10 12.66
CA VAL A 72 1.84 0.52 12.87
C VAL A 72 1.56 1.69 11.92
N PRO A 73 2.41 2.73 11.81
CA PRO A 73 2.11 3.86 10.94
C PRO A 73 2.08 3.46 9.44
N LEU A 74 2.91 2.50 9.03
CA LEU A 74 2.89 2.00 7.66
C LEU A 74 1.63 1.18 7.38
N ALA A 75 1.22 0.32 8.31
CA ALA A 75 0.01 -0.49 8.20
C ALA A 75 -1.24 0.39 8.10
N LEU A 76 -1.35 1.45 8.93
CA LEU A 76 -2.43 2.42 8.86
C LEU A 76 -2.46 3.16 7.52
N ALA A 77 -1.30 3.66 7.07
CA ALA A 77 -1.19 4.37 5.81
C ALA A 77 -1.58 3.49 4.61
N ALA A 78 -1.19 2.21 4.64
CA ALA A 78 -1.55 1.25 3.60
C ALA A 78 -3.05 0.90 3.62
N ALA A 79 -3.65 0.71 4.79
CA ALA A 79 -5.05 0.31 4.94
C ALA A 79 -6.04 1.45 4.68
N MET A 80 -5.64 2.70 4.91
CA MET A 80 -6.54 3.86 4.87
C MET A 80 -7.27 4.03 3.52
N PRO A 81 -6.63 3.94 2.33
CA PRO A 81 -7.34 4.03 1.05
C PRO A 81 -8.42 2.95 0.90
N VAL A 82 -8.14 1.72 1.33
CA VAL A 82 -9.10 0.62 1.27
C VAL A 82 -10.29 0.88 2.20
N LEU A 83 -10.02 1.37 3.42
CA LEU A 83 -11.07 1.76 4.38
C LEU A 83 -11.95 2.90 3.84
N VAL A 84 -11.36 3.88 3.16
CA VAL A 84 -12.11 4.97 2.53
C VAL A 84 -12.98 4.45 1.38
N CYS A 85 -12.46 3.57 0.52
CA CYS A 85 -13.27 2.92 -0.53
C CYS A 85 -14.42 2.10 0.06
N MET A 86 -14.17 1.38 1.15
CA MET A 86 -15.20 0.63 1.86
C MET A 86 -16.27 1.54 2.47
N ALA A 87 -15.87 2.67 3.07
CA ALA A 87 -16.81 3.67 3.58
C ALA A 87 -17.62 4.31 2.46
N TYR A 88 -17.00 4.65 1.34
CA TYR A 88 -17.71 5.16 0.15
C TYR A 88 -18.75 4.14 -0.34
N TRP A 89 -18.35 2.88 -0.48
CA TRP A 89 -19.26 1.80 -0.88
C TRP A 89 -20.44 1.68 0.10
N ALA A 90 -20.18 1.63 1.41
CA ALA A 90 -21.20 1.45 2.44
C ALA A 90 -22.17 2.64 2.54
N VAL A 91 -21.66 3.87 2.46
CA VAL A 91 -22.43 5.10 2.65
C VAL A 91 -23.17 5.51 1.38
N VAL A 92 -22.46 5.54 0.25
CA VAL A 92 -22.98 6.13 -1.00
C VAL A 92 -23.70 5.11 -1.86
N LEU A 93 -23.12 3.92 -2.01
CA LEU A 93 -23.64 2.90 -2.92
C LEU A 93 -24.65 1.98 -2.21
N GLU A 94 -24.27 1.39 -1.09
CA GLU A 94 -25.10 0.43 -0.34
C GLU A 94 -26.22 1.14 0.44
N ARG A 95 -25.96 2.36 0.95
CA ARG A 95 -26.88 3.16 1.77
C ARG A 95 -27.40 2.43 3.02
N SER A 96 -26.68 1.43 3.50
CA SER A 96 -27.01 0.72 4.73
C SER A 96 -26.50 1.49 5.94
N ALA A 97 -27.40 1.90 6.83
CA ALA A 97 -27.03 2.66 8.02
C ALA A 97 -26.05 1.88 8.92
N ALA A 98 -26.28 0.59 9.13
CA ALA A 98 -25.43 -0.25 9.96
C ALA A 98 -24.00 -0.35 9.40
N TRP A 99 -23.86 -0.66 8.11
CA TRP A 99 -22.55 -0.78 7.47
C TRP A 99 -21.84 0.57 7.31
N SER A 100 -22.60 1.65 7.12
CA SER A 100 -22.07 3.02 7.11
C SER A 100 -21.41 3.36 8.44
N VAL A 101 -22.08 3.08 9.57
CA VAL A 101 -21.53 3.33 10.92
C VAL A 101 -20.27 2.52 11.15
N VAL A 102 -20.28 1.23 10.79
CA VAL A 102 -19.10 0.36 10.92
C VAL A 102 -17.93 0.88 10.10
N ALA A 103 -18.14 1.15 8.80
CA ALA A 103 -17.08 1.59 7.91
C ALA A 103 -16.50 2.96 8.31
N LEU A 104 -17.36 3.93 8.65
CA LEU A 104 -16.93 5.24 9.15
C LEU A 104 -16.23 5.12 10.50
N GLY A 105 -16.67 4.20 11.36
CA GLY A 105 -16.01 3.90 12.63
C GLY A 105 -14.59 3.38 12.43
N LEU A 106 -14.38 2.44 11.50
CA LEU A 106 -13.06 1.92 11.15
C LEU A 106 -12.16 3.03 10.59
N VAL A 107 -12.66 3.85 9.66
CA VAL A 107 -11.95 5.03 9.12
C VAL A 107 -11.59 6.01 10.24
N GLY A 108 -12.53 6.31 11.14
CA GLY A 108 -12.34 7.24 12.24
C GLY A 108 -11.28 6.75 13.23
N VAL A 109 -11.33 5.48 13.62
CA VAL A 109 -10.32 4.88 14.51
C VAL A 109 -8.95 4.86 13.82
N ALA A 110 -8.88 4.48 12.54
CA ALA A 110 -7.63 4.51 11.77
C ALA A 110 -7.06 5.94 11.71
N ALA A 111 -7.88 6.93 11.39
CA ALA A 111 -7.47 8.34 11.33
C ALA A 111 -6.98 8.86 12.70
N LEU A 112 -7.67 8.54 13.79
CA LEU A 112 -7.25 8.90 15.15
C LEU A 112 -5.90 8.26 15.51
N LEU A 113 -5.70 6.99 15.16
CA LEU A 113 -4.42 6.32 15.37
C LEU A 113 -3.31 6.92 14.49
N MET A 114 -3.62 7.33 13.25
CA MET A 114 -2.67 8.03 12.40
C MET A 114 -2.29 9.39 12.98
N LEU A 115 -3.26 10.16 13.49
CA LEU A 115 -3.01 11.42 14.19
C LEU A 115 -2.17 11.22 15.46
N ALA A 116 -2.38 10.14 16.21
CA ALA A 116 -1.52 9.81 17.35
C ALA A 116 -0.06 9.53 16.93
N HIS A 117 0.16 9.06 15.69
CA HIS A 117 1.48 8.84 15.09
C HIS A 117 1.92 9.99 14.18
N LEU A 118 1.32 11.18 14.29
CA LEU A 118 1.61 12.32 13.40
C LEU A 118 3.10 12.70 13.38
N HIS A 119 3.79 12.53 14.51
CA HIS A 119 5.24 12.76 14.60
C HIS A 119 6.06 11.87 13.65
N VAL A 120 5.60 10.64 13.38
CA VAL A 120 6.25 9.73 12.42
C VAL A 120 5.97 10.19 10.98
N TYR A 121 4.76 10.70 10.72
CA TYR A 121 4.38 11.23 9.41
C TYR A 121 4.92 12.64 9.14
N ALA A 122 5.39 13.35 10.16
CA ALA A 122 5.82 14.74 10.05
C ALA A 122 6.84 14.93 8.93
N ALA A 123 7.79 14.01 8.78
CA ALA A 123 8.76 14.05 7.70
C ALA A 123 8.09 13.98 6.31
N VAL A 124 7.08 13.12 6.11
CA VAL A 124 6.36 12.97 4.83
C VAL A 124 5.46 14.18 4.53
N LEU A 125 4.96 14.85 5.56
CA LEU A 125 4.09 16.03 5.43
C LEU A 125 4.86 17.33 5.21
N GLN A 126 6.19 17.31 5.34
CA GLN A 126 7.00 18.49 5.04
C GLN A 126 7.03 18.78 3.54
N PRO A 127 7.07 20.06 3.14
CA PRO A 127 7.34 20.41 1.75
C PRO A 127 8.73 19.89 1.36
N ARG A 128 8.80 19.06 0.30
CA ARG A 128 10.03 18.39 -0.18
C ARG A 128 10.67 17.46 0.86
N PRO A 129 9.96 16.40 1.27
CA PRO A 129 10.46 15.47 2.27
C PRO A 129 11.62 14.65 1.70
N LEU A 130 12.67 14.45 2.50
CA LEU A 130 13.75 13.52 2.15
C LEU A 130 13.20 12.09 2.29
N ALA A 131 13.17 11.31 1.21
CA ALA A 131 12.87 9.88 1.26
C ALA A 131 13.99 9.11 1.97
N ALA A 132 13.68 7.88 2.36
CA ALA A 132 14.63 7.02 3.08
C ALA A 132 15.92 6.81 2.26
N GLY A 133 17.06 7.21 2.84
CA GLY A 133 18.37 7.15 2.20
C GLY A 133 18.80 8.43 1.47
N GLU A 134 17.97 9.47 1.48
CA GLU A 134 18.35 10.80 1.02
C GLU A 134 19.07 11.61 2.11
N SER A 135 20.01 12.43 1.66
CA SER A 135 20.52 13.58 2.42
C SER A 135 20.20 14.85 1.63
N GLU A 136 20.39 16.02 2.24
CA GLU A 136 20.28 17.30 1.50
C GLU A 136 21.09 17.32 0.21
N GLU A 137 22.25 16.64 0.20
CA GLU A 137 23.12 16.48 -0.97
C GLU A 137 22.63 15.43 -1.97
N ARG A 138 21.93 14.38 -1.49
CA ARG A 138 21.50 13.21 -2.27
C ARG A 138 19.98 13.14 -2.43
N ARG A 139 19.35 14.25 -2.83
CA ARG A 139 17.89 14.26 -3.02
C ARG A 139 17.42 13.32 -4.15
N TYR A 140 16.30 12.62 -3.97
CA TYR A 140 15.59 11.81 -4.98
C TYR A 140 15.22 12.68 -6.16
N GLU A 141 14.77 13.92 -5.92
CA GLU A 141 14.52 14.89 -6.99
C GLU A 141 15.76 15.05 -7.88
N ARG A 142 16.97 15.14 -7.30
CA ARG A 142 18.21 15.17 -8.09
C ARG A 142 18.57 13.82 -8.73
N ARG A 143 18.24 12.69 -8.10
CA ARG A 143 18.58 11.33 -8.59
C ARG A 143 17.60 10.74 -9.61
N TYR A 144 16.36 11.18 -9.62
CA TYR A 144 15.28 10.68 -10.49
C TYR A 144 14.79 11.72 -11.50
N ALA A 145 14.85 13.02 -11.19
CA ALA A 145 14.72 14.04 -12.24
C ALA A 145 15.97 14.08 -13.13
N TRP A 146 17.10 13.51 -12.67
CA TRP A 146 18.27 13.24 -13.49
C TRP A 146 18.39 11.73 -13.79
N PRO A 147 17.71 11.22 -14.84
CA PRO A 147 17.75 9.79 -15.19
C PRO A 147 19.15 9.27 -15.58
N LEU A 148 20.15 10.15 -15.68
CA LEU A 148 21.50 9.87 -16.22
C LEU A 148 22.60 9.79 -15.14
N GLY A 149 22.26 9.46 -13.88
CA GLY A 149 23.23 9.37 -12.79
C GLY A 149 23.71 7.93 -12.51
N PRO A 150 25.01 7.70 -12.26
CA PRO A 150 25.53 6.36 -11.94
C PRO A 150 24.89 5.80 -10.66
N LEU A 151 24.71 4.48 -10.60
CA LEU A 151 24.18 3.77 -9.45
C LEU A 151 25.13 2.65 -9.02
N ALA A 152 25.38 2.53 -7.71
CA ALA A 152 26.21 1.46 -7.19
C ALA A 152 25.51 0.09 -7.34
N PRO A 153 26.24 -1.01 -7.61
CA PRO A 153 25.64 -2.34 -7.83
C PRO A 153 24.77 -2.82 -6.65
N ARG A 154 25.17 -2.52 -5.41
CA ARG A 154 24.40 -2.85 -4.22
C ARG A 154 23.07 -2.10 -4.15
N GLU A 155 23.06 -0.82 -4.51
CA GLU A 155 21.83 -0.02 -4.57
C GLU A 155 20.90 -0.53 -5.67
N ALA A 156 21.47 -0.94 -6.82
CA ALA A 156 20.71 -1.55 -7.90
C ALA A 156 20.04 -2.87 -7.47
N ALA A 157 20.78 -3.73 -6.76
CA ALA A 157 20.25 -4.98 -6.25
C ALA A 157 19.09 -4.76 -5.26
N LEU A 158 19.18 -3.76 -4.39
CA LEU A 158 18.09 -3.41 -3.46
C LEU A 158 16.87 -2.84 -4.21
N ALA A 159 17.08 -2.06 -5.26
CA ALA A 159 15.99 -1.52 -6.08
C ALA A 159 15.27 -2.59 -6.92
N LEU A 160 15.91 -3.74 -7.20
CA LEU A 160 15.26 -4.87 -7.85
C LEU A 160 14.24 -5.58 -6.95
N LEU A 161 14.37 -5.51 -5.63
CA LEU A 161 13.43 -6.16 -4.70
C LEU A 161 11.98 -5.70 -4.89
N PRO A 162 11.65 -4.40 -4.87
CA PRO A 162 10.28 -3.95 -5.10
C PRO A 162 9.81 -4.24 -6.54
N LEU A 163 10.70 -4.19 -7.54
CA LEU A 163 10.37 -4.54 -8.93
C LEU A 163 10.01 -6.03 -9.07
N ALA A 164 10.80 -6.91 -8.47
CA ALA A 164 10.54 -8.35 -8.45
C ALA A 164 9.27 -8.68 -7.67
N GLY A 165 9.05 -8.01 -6.53
CA GLY A 165 7.81 -8.13 -5.77
C GLY A 165 6.58 -7.71 -6.58
N ALA A 166 6.65 -6.57 -7.28
CA ALA A 166 5.58 -6.11 -8.15
C ALA A 166 5.36 -7.06 -9.34
N ALA A 167 6.43 -7.55 -9.97
CA ALA A 167 6.34 -8.48 -11.09
C ALA A 167 5.72 -9.82 -10.66
N ALA A 168 6.13 -10.37 -9.51
CA ALA A 168 5.53 -11.57 -8.94
C ALA A 168 4.05 -11.34 -8.62
N PHE A 169 3.71 -10.20 -8.01
CA PHE A 169 2.32 -9.83 -7.75
C PHE A 169 1.49 -9.77 -9.04
N TYR A 170 1.99 -9.12 -10.09
CA TYR A 170 1.29 -9.06 -11.37
C TYR A 170 1.12 -10.44 -12.02
N HIS A 171 2.16 -11.28 -11.96
CA HIS A 171 2.12 -12.61 -12.57
C HIS A 171 1.17 -13.57 -11.85
N PHE A 172 1.16 -13.58 -10.52
CA PHE A 172 0.40 -14.57 -9.75
C PHE A 172 -1.02 -14.13 -9.39
N LEU A 173 -1.26 -12.83 -9.19
CA LEU A 173 -2.55 -12.35 -8.68
C LEU A 173 -3.47 -11.79 -9.76
N LEU A 174 -2.95 -11.18 -10.83
CA LEU A 174 -3.80 -10.58 -11.86
C LEU A 174 -4.19 -11.57 -12.97
N PRO A 175 -5.35 -11.35 -13.63
CA PRO A 175 -5.69 -12.04 -14.87
C PRO A 175 -4.59 -11.81 -15.93
N PRO A 176 -4.29 -12.80 -16.81
CA PRO A 176 -3.15 -12.73 -17.72
C PRO A 176 -3.09 -11.45 -18.56
N ILE A 177 -4.23 -10.99 -19.10
CA ILE A 177 -4.30 -9.79 -19.95
C ILE A 177 -3.85 -8.53 -19.18
N LEU A 178 -4.36 -8.33 -17.96
CA LEU A 178 -3.95 -7.21 -17.12
C LEU A 178 -2.50 -7.37 -16.64
N ALA A 179 -2.11 -8.60 -16.27
CA ALA A 179 -0.76 -8.91 -15.82
C ALA A 179 0.29 -8.49 -16.88
N TYR A 180 0.07 -8.78 -18.16
CA TYR A 180 0.98 -8.38 -19.23
C TYR A 180 1.10 -6.86 -19.35
N ALA A 181 -0.02 -6.12 -19.31
CA ALA A 181 -0.01 -4.66 -19.35
C ALA A 181 0.74 -4.07 -18.14
N CYS A 182 0.50 -4.59 -16.93
CA CYS A 182 1.18 -4.15 -15.71
C CYS A 182 2.68 -4.49 -15.72
N LEU A 183 3.07 -5.67 -16.21
CA LEU A 183 4.47 -6.05 -16.38
C LEU A 183 5.17 -5.17 -17.43
N ALA A 184 4.48 -4.79 -18.50
CA ALA A 184 5.02 -3.85 -19.48
C ALA A 184 5.32 -2.48 -18.87
N VAL A 185 4.48 -2.00 -17.94
CA VAL A 185 4.76 -0.75 -17.19
C VAL A 185 6.03 -0.87 -16.33
N LEU A 186 6.36 -2.06 -15.81
CA LEU A 186 7.61 -2.29 -15.06
C LEU A 186 8.86 -2.28 -15.94
N LEU A 187 8.73 -2.40 -17.27
CA LEU A 187 9.88 -2.33 -18.17
C LEU A 187 10.56 -0.96 -18.12
N TYR A 188 9.80 0.12 -17.93
CA TYR A 188 10.36 1.47 -17.82
C TYR A 188 11.31 1.63 -16.62
N PRO A 189 10.87 1.41 -15.36
CA PRO A 189 11.78 1.50 -14.21
C PRO A 189 12.91 0.46 -14.27
N LEU A 190 12.67 -0.72 -14.84
CA LEU A 190 13.72 -1.72 -15.04
C LEU A 190 14.79 -1.23 -16.03
N ALA A 191 14.40 -0.63 -17.15
CA ALA A 191 15.31 -0.08 -18.15
C ALA A 191 16.12 1.09 -17.57
N VAL A 192 15.48 1.99 -16.81
CA VAL A 192 16.16 3.08 -16.10
C VAL A 192 17.19 2.51 -15.12
N LEU A 193 16.83 1.49 -14.35
CA LEU A 193 17.73 0.86 -13.39
C LEU A 193 18.94 0.20 -14.08
N ALA A 194 18.70 -0.52 -15.18
CA ALA A 194 19.74 -1.16 -15.97
C ALA A 194 20.71 -0.14 -16.58
N LEU A 195 20.19 0.94 -17.17
CA LEU A 195 21.00 2.01 -17.75
C LEU A 195 21.91 2.65 -16.70
N ARG A 196 21.38 2.93 -15.50
CA ARG A 196 22.15 3.53 -14.40
C ARG A 196 23.20 2.59 -13.82
N LEU A 197 22.92 1.29 -13.78
CA LEU A 197 23.91 0.28 -13.38
C LEU A 197 25.07 0.24 -14.38
N VAL A 198 24.78 0.21 -15.69
CA VAL A 198 25.80 0.25 -16.75
C VAL A 198 26.64 1.53 -16.65
N GLN A 199 26.01 2.69 -16.47
CA GLN A 199 26.73 3.95 -16.25
C GLN A 199 27.62 3.90 -14.99
N GLY A 200 27.14 3.31 -13.90
CA GLY A 200 27.91 3.14 -12.67
C GLY A 200 29.12 2.21 -12.83
N LEU A 201 29.03 1.19 -13.68
CA LEU A 201 30.14 0.30 -14.01
C LEU A 201 31.17 0.94 -14.95
N LEU A 202 30.74 1.87 -15.82
CA LEU A 202 31.61 2.58 -16.76
C LEU A 202 32.29 3.81 -16.15
N ALA A 203 31.71 4.42 -15.12
CA ALA A 203 32.31 5.54 -14.42
C ALA A 203 33.61 5.08 -13.72
N LYS A 204 34.76 5.54 -14.22
CA LYS A 204 36.06 5.27 -13.57
C LYS A 204 36.02 5.73 -12.11
N PRO A 205 36.57 4.95 -11.17
CA PRO A 205 36.71 5.42 -9.79
C PRO A 205 37.56 6.70 -9.82
N GLN A 206 36.94 7.83 -9.50
CA GLN A 206 37.68 9.02 -9.15
C GLN A 206 38.41 8.67 -7.85
N ARG A 207 39.68 8.23 -7.97
CA ARG A 207 40.59 8.20 -6.84
C ARG A 207 40.71 9.66 -6.40
N GLY A 208 40.04 9.98 -5.30
CA GLY A 208 40.30 11.22 -4.58
C GLY A 208 41.71 11.12 -4.01
N ASP A 209 42.52 12.11 -4.35
CA ASP A 209 43.73 12.47 -3.63
C ASP A 209 43.37 13.00 -2.23
#